data_AF-A0A225DDX2-F1
#
_entry.id   AF-A0A225DDX2-F1
#
_cell.length_a   1.000
_cell.length_b   1.000
_cell.length_c   1.000
_cell.angle_alpha   90.00
_cell.angle_beta   90.00
_cell.angle_gamma   90.00
#
_symmetry.space_group_name_H-M   'P 1'
#
loop_
_entity.id
_entity.type
_entity.pdbx_description
1 polymer ?
#
loop_
_entity_poly.entity_id
_entity_poly.type
_entity_poly.pdbx_seq_one_letter_code
_entity_poly.pdbx_strand_id
1 'polypeptide(L)'
;MAKLTFTDAEQQTLHTERFEHPHPRVQQRMEALWLISQGLVYSDAARLSGVSEATVDRYVALYRHGGLDGLRRLHWGKSSVSELVGHKDSLEESFRQNPPQTVAEARQRIQDETGITRGPTQVRAFLKRLSA
;
A
#
# COMPACT_ATOMS: atom_id res chain seq x y z
N MET A 1 12.08 -18.91 -15.51
CA MET A 1 11.90 -17.44 -15.49
C MET A 1 12.97 -16.80 -16.38
N ALA A 2 12.62 -15.74 -17.13
CA ALA A 2 13.61 -14.99 -17.90
C ALA A 2 14.65 -14.34 -16.97
N LYS A 3 15.94 -14.49 -17.30
CA LYS A 3 17.06 -13.92 -16.56
C LYS A 3 16.93 -12.39 -16.57
N LEU A 4 17.06 -11.74 -15.41
CA LEU A 4 17.14 -10.28 -15.37
C LEU A 4 18.52 -9.86 -15.87
N THR A 5 18.52 -8.86 -16.75
CA THR A 5 19.74 -8.19 -17.19
C THR A 5 19.78 -6.82 -16.52
N PHE A 6 20.94 -6.45 -16.01
CA PHE A 6 21.20 -5.15 -15.39
C PHE A 6 22.35 -4.51 -16.12
N THR A 7 22.24 -3.21 -16.38
CA THR A 7 23.37 -2.39 -16.81
C THR A 7 24.30 -2.12 -15.63
N ASP A 8 25.57 -1.80 -15.91
CA ASP A 8 26.54 -1.48 -14.85
C ASP A 8 26.09 -0.28 -13.99
N ALA A 9 25.42 0.71 -14.62
CA ALA A 9 24.86 1.86 -13.93
C ALA A 9 23.73 1.47 -12.96
N GLU A 10 22.87 0.52 -13.36
CA GLU A 10 21.81 -0.01 -12.48
C GLU A 10 22.40 -0.82 -11.33
N GLN A 11 23.43 -1.64 -11.59
CA GLN A 11 24.12 -2.39 -10.54
C GLN A 11 24.75 -1.46 -9.51
N GLN A 12 25.40 -0.38 -9.97
CA GLN A 12 25.96 0.64 -9.09
C GLN A 12 24.88 1.34 -8.26
N THR A 13 23.75 1.67 -8.87
CA THR A 13 22.63 2.30 -8.18
C THR A 13 22.03 1.37 -7.11
N LEU A 14 21.81 0.10 -7.45
CA LEU A 14 21.37 -0.93 -6.50
C LEU A 14 22.36 -1.07 -5.33
N HIS A 15 23.67 -1.07 -5.63
CA HIS A 15 24.72 -1.17 -4.61
C HIS A 15 24.70 0.01 -3.63
N THR A 16 24.51 1.23 -4.13
CA THR A 16 24.48 2.45 -3.31
C THR A 16 23.18 2.56 -2.51
N GLU A 17 22.03 2.43 -3.18
CA GLU A 17 20.72 2.68 -2.55
C GLU A 17 20.31 1.59 -1.55
N ARG A 18 20.92 0.39 -1.59
CA ARG A 18 20.67 -0.64 -0.55
C ARG A 18 21.11 -0.21 0.85
N PHE A 19 21.94 0.82 0.97
CA PHE A 19 22.37 1.37 2.27
C PHE A 19 21.94 2.82 2.47
N GLU A 20 21.90 3.61 1.39
CA GLU A 20 21.74 5.07 1.49
C GLU A 20 20.30 5.55 1.30
N HIS A 21 19.42 4.74 0.70
CA HIS A 21 18.05 5.19 0.44
C HIS A 21 17.32 5.45 1.78
N PRO A 22 16.60 6.57 1.98
CA PRO A 22 16.04 6.95 3.29
C PRO A 22 15.01 5.96 3.85
N HIS A 23 14.35 5.20 2.98
CA HIS A 23 13.30 4.27 3.36
C HIS A 23 13.81 2.80 3.45
N PRO A 24 13.72 2.13 4.61
CA PRO A 24 14.26 0.77 4.83
C PRO A 24 13.69 -0.28 3.86
N ARG A 25 12.40 -0.17 3.52
CA ARG A 25 11.78 -1.11 2.56
C ARG A 25 12.35 -0.97 1.15
N VAL A 26 12.78 0.23 0.75
CA VAL A 26 13.42 0.41 -0.55
C VAL A 26 14.86 -0.10 -0.48
N GLN A 27 15.58 0.16 0.61
CA GLN A 27 16.91 -0.45 0.84
C GLN A 27 16.88 -1.98 0.68
N GLN A 28 15.92 -2.66 1.32
CA GLN A 28 15.75 -4.11 1.21
C GLN A 28 15.39 -4.58 -0.21
N ARG A 29 14.61 -3.80 -0.96
CA ARG A 29 14.33 -4.08 -2.38
C ARG A 29 15.61 -3.98 -3.22
N MET A 30 16.41 -2.93 -2.99
CA MET A 30 17.67 -2.73 -3.68
C MET A 30 18.66 -3.83 -3.37
N GLU A 31 18.75 -4.26 -2.11
CA GLU A 31 19.60 -5.38 -1.69
C GLU A 31 19.23 -6.68 -2.43
N ALA A 32 17.95 -7.05 -2.44
CA ALA A 32 17.49 -8.27 -3.11
C ALA A 32 17.83 -8.25 -4.62
N LEU A 33 17.61 -7.13 -5.30
CA LEU A 33 17.90 -6.99 -6.73
C LEU A 33 19.41 -6.89 -7.01
N TRP A 34 20.19 -6.30 -6.11
CA TRP A 34 21.65 -6.30 -6.19
C TRP A 34 22.19 -7.72 -6.10
N LEU A 35 21.72 -8.54 -5.16
CA LEU A 35 22.15 -9.94 -5.05
C LEU A 35 21.83 -10.75 -6.32
N ILE A 36 20.64 -10.53 -6.90
CA ILE A 36 20.27 -11.14 -8.19
C ILE A 36 21.19 -10.66 -9.31
N SER A 37 21.57 -9.38 -9.33
CA SER A 37 22.50 -8.86 -10.35
C SER A 37 23.91 -9.44 -10.22
N GLN A 38 24.33 -9.85 -9.01
CA GLN A 38 25.57 -10.60 -8.77
C GLN A 38 25.47 -12.09 -9.16
N GLY A 39 24.33 -12.52 -9.71
CA GLY A 39 24.13 -13.89 -10.21
C GLY A 39 23.54 -14.87 -9.21
N LEU A 40 23.11 -14.41 -8.03
CA LEU A 40 22.44 -15.28 -7.06
C LEU A 40 21.03 -15.65 -7.54
N VAL A 41 20.62 -16.87 -7.20
CA VAL A 41 19.25 -17.34 -7.39
C VAL A 41 18.31 -16.68 -6.38
N TYR A 42 17.01 -16.71 -6.67
CA TYR A 42 16.01 -15.97 -5.88
C TYR A 42 15.90 -16.47 -4.44
N SER A 43 16.06 -17.78 -4.23
CA SER A 43 16.07 -18.39 -2.90
C SER A 43 17.22 -17.87 -2.02
N ASP A 44 18.43 -17.74 -2.59
CA ASP A 44 19.58 -17.18 -1.88
C ASP A 44 19.42 -15.67 -1.65
N ALA A 45 18.95 -14.93 -2.65
CA ALA A 45 18.67 -13.50 -2.50
C ALA A 45 17.62 -13.26 -1.40
N ALA A 46 16.57 -14.09 -1.34
CA ALA A 46 15.54 -14.05 -0.31
C ALA A 46 16.14 -14.28 1.09
N ARG A 47 16.90 -15.36 1.24
CA ARG A 47 17.57 -15.73 2.50
C ARG A 47 18.50 -14.62 3.00
N LEU A 48 19.30 -14.03 2.12
CA LEU A 48 20.29 -13.02 2.49
C LEU A 48 19.66 -11.65 2.78
N SER A 49 18.62 -11.25 2.05
CA SER A 49 17.89 -9.99 2.29
C SER A 49 16.79 -10.08 3.36
N GLY A 50 16.65 -11.25 4.00
CA GLY A 50 15.70 -11.46 5.09
C GLY A 50 14.22 -11.43 4.67
N VAL A 51 13.90 -11.84 3.44
CA VAL A 51 12.52 -11.91 2.92
C VAL A 51 12.17 -13.30 2.41
N SER A 52 10.89 -13.52 2.09
CA SER A 52 10.45 -14.73 1.41
C SER A 52 10.74 -14.66 -0.10
N GLU A 53 10.87 -15.82 -0.75
CA GLU A 53 11.04 -15.91 -2.21
C GLU A 53 9.88 -15.25 -2.96
N ALA A 54 8.63 -15.43 -2.50
CA ALA A 54 7.46 -14.75 -3.04
C ALA A 54 7.50 -13.21 -2.91
N THR A 55 8.32 -12.68 -2.00
CA THR A 55 8.56 -11.24 -1.88
C THR A 55 9.63 -10.79 -2.86
N VAL A 56 10.70 -11.57 -3.05
CA VAL A 56 11.68 -11.36 -4.12
C VAL A 56 11.01 -11.34 -5.49
N ASP A 57 10.11 -12.27 -5.78
CA ASP A 57 9.32 -12.30 -7.01
C ASP A 57 8.55 -11.00 -7.23
N ARG A 58 7.93 -10.47 -6.17
CA ARG A 58 7.25 -9.18 -6.21
C ARG A 58 8.20 -8.03 -6.50
N TYR A 59 9.40 -8.03 -5.91
CA TYR A 59 10.41 -7.00 -6.16
C TYR A 59 10.91 -7.05 -7.61
N VAL A 60 11.15 -8.27 -8.13
CA VAL A 60 11.48 -8.49 -9.54
C VAL A 60 10.37 -8.00 -10.46
N ALA A 61 9.10 -8.26 -10.13
CA ALA A 61 7.97 -7.74 -10.91
C ALA A 61 7.95 -6.20 -10.92
N LEU A 62 8.16 -5.56 -9.76
CA LEU A 62 8.27 -4.09 -9.69
C LEU A 62 9.38 -3.55 -10.60
N TYR A 63 10.55 -4.19 -10.59
CA TYR A 63 11.66 -3.83 -11.46
C TYR A 63 11.33 -4.04 -12.94
N ARG A 64 10.74 -5.18 -13.32
CA ARG A 64 10.35 -5.44 -14.72
C ARG A 64 9.36 -4.42 -15.26
N HIS A 65 8.44 -3.94 -14.42
CA HIS A 65 7.43 -2.97 -14.82
C HIS A 65 7.93 -1.52 -14.82
N GLY A 66 8.93 -1.19 -14.01
CA GLY A 66 9.27 0.21 -13.73
C GLY A 66 10.73 0.52 -13.51
N GLY A 67 11.63 -0.43 -13.76
CA GLY A 67 13.06 -0.32 -13.46
C GLY A 67 13.33 0.01 -11.99
N LEU A 68 14.40 0.77 -11.77
CA LEU A 68 14.78 1.28 -10.44
C LEU A 68 13.68 2.14 -9.79
N ASP A 69 12.96 2.94 -10.57
CA ASP A 69 11.86 3.74 -10.05
C ASP A 69 10.71 2.87 -9.53
N GLY A 70 10.47 1.70 -10.15
CA GLY A 70 9.55 0.69 -9.65
C GLY A 70 9.91 0.20 -8.25
N LEU A 71 11.21 0.06 -7.95
CA LEU A 71 11.70 -0.34 -6.64
C LEU A 71 11.59 0.80 -5.61
N ARG A 72 11.81 2.04 -6.01
CA ARG A 72 11.68 3.25 -5.17
C ARG A 72 10.22 3.59 -4.85
N ARG A 73 9.28 3.24 -5.75
CA ARG A 73 7.85 3.53 -5.55
C ARG A 73 7.28 2.78 -4.36
N LEU A 74 6.88 3.56 -3.35
CA LEU A 74 6.11 3.09 -2.21
C LEU A 74 4.65 3.48 -2.45
N HIS A 75 3.83 2.49 -2.83
CA HIS A 75 2.39 2.63 -2.73
C HIS A 75 2.03 2.51 -1.25
N TRP A 76 2.23 3.59 -0.50
CA TRP A 76 1.42 3.81 0.70
C TRP A 76 -0.01 3.66 0.22
N GLY A 77 -0.73 2.71 0.82
CA GLY A 77 -2.07 2.38 0.38
C GLY A 77 -2.77 3.68 0.06
N LYS A 78 -3.35 3.79 -1.13
CA LYS A 78 -4.45 4.72 -1.33
C LYS A 78 -5.34 4.43 -0.12
N SER A 79 -5.26 5.28 0.91
CA SER A 79 -6.41 5.63 1.68
C SER A 79 -7.30 6.16 0.58
N SER A 80 -8.07 5.26 -0.06
CA SER A 80 -9.25 5.67 -0.79
C SER A 80 -9.96 6.49 0.27
N VAL A 81 -9.86 7.81 0.15
CA VAL A 81 -10.65 8.73 0.94
C VAL A 81 -12.04 8.19 0.73
N SER A 82 -12.59 7.53 1.76
CA SER A 82 -13.87 6.85 1.62
C SER A 82 -14.81 7.89 1.04
N GLU A 83 -15.58 7.57 -0.01
CA GLU A 83 -16.51 8.55 -0.61
C GLU A 83 -17.38 9.22 0.48
N LEU A 84 -17.63 8.53 1.60
CA LEU A 84 -18.25 9.05 2.82
C LEU A 84 -17.57 10.26 3.46
N VAL A 85 -16.25 10.41 3.35
CA VAL A 85 -15.51 11.55 3.90
C VAL A 85 -15.93 12.84 3.22
N GLY A 86 -16.28 12.79 1.92
CA GLY A 86 -16.81 13.96 1.20
C GLY A 86 -18.19 14.40 1.70
N HIS A 87 -18.95 13.51 2.36
CA HIS A 87 -20.26 13.79 2.94
C HIS A 87 -20.23 13.91 4.46
N LYS A 88 -19.04 13.98 5.07
CA LYS A 88 -18.87 13.95 6.53
C LYS A 88 -19.71 15.04 7.20
N ASP A 89 -19.59 16.28 6.76
CA ASP A 89 -20.22 17.42 7.43
C ASP A 89 -21.75 17.37 7.34
N SER A 90 -22.30 16.97 6.17
CA SER A 90 -23.74 16.79 5.98
C SER A 90 -24.31 15.66 6.84
N LEU A 91 -23.60 14.53 6.90
CA LEU A 91 -24.01 13.37 7.71
C LEU A 91 -23.85 13.65 9.21
N GLU A 92 -22.82 14.41 9.62
CA GLU A 92 -22.61 14.83 10.99
C GLU A 92 -23.76 15.73 11.47
N GLU A 93 -24.18 16.70 10.66
CA GLU A 93 -25.31 17.57 10.99
C GLU A 93 -26.63 16.79 11.05
N SER A 94 -26.90 15.90 10.07
CA SER A 94 -28.07 15.00 10.10
C SER A 94 -28.11 14.14 11.37
N PHE A 95 -26.97 13.55 11.74
CA PHE A 95 -26.87 12.71 12.94
C PHE A 95 -26.87 13.49 14.25
N ARG A 96 -26.46 14.77 14.26
CA ARG A 96 -26.59 15.66 15.41
C ARG A 96 -28.05 16.02 15.67
N GLN A 97 -28.80 16.31 14.61
CA GLN A 97 -30.23 16.63 14.70
C GLN A 97 -31.07 15.40 15.08
N ASN A 98 -30.72 14.23 14.57
CA ASN A 98 -31.39 12.98 14.90
C ASN A 98 -30.37 11.82 15.01
N PRO A 99 -29.90 11.47 16.22
CA PRO A 99 -28.93 10.41 16.40
C PRO A 99 -29.46 9.03 15.96
N PRO A 100 -28.72 8.25 15.16
CA PRO A 100 -29.09 6.87 14.86
C PRO A 100 -28.97 5.98 16.08
N GLN A 101 -30.01 5.20 16.36
CA GLN A 101 -30.06 4.28 17.51
C GLN A 101 -29.38 2.95 17.19
N THR A 102 -29.27 2.60 15.90
CA THR A 102 -28.61 1.38 15.45
C THR A 102 -27.68 1.61 14.25
N VAL A 103 -26.71 0.72 14.08
CA VAL A 103 -25.81 0.74 12.91
C VAL A 103 -26.57 0.45 11.61
N ALA A 104 -27.64 -0.35 11.67
CA ALA A 104 -28.50 -0.63 10.51
C ALA A 104 -29.25 0.63 10.06
N GLU A 105 -29.78 1.38 11.01
CA GLU A 105 -30.43 2.67 10.76
C GLU A 105 -29.44 3.70 10.20
N ALA A 106 -28.25 3.84 10.80
CA ALA A 106 -27.22 4.73 10.28
C ALA A 106 -26.80 4.37 8.85
N ARG A 107 -26.73 3.07 8.53
CA ARG A 107 -26.42 2.58 7.19
C ARG A 107 -27.50 2.98 6.18
N GLN A 108 -28.77 2.82 6.54
CA GLN A 108 -29.88 3.18 5.65
C GLN A 108 -29.88 4.69 5.38
N ARG A 109 -29.73 5.52 6.42
CA ARG A 109 -29.69 6.98 6.26
C ARG A 109 -28.52 7.45 5.41
N ILE A 110 -27.33 6.87 5.61
CA ILE A 110 -26.16 7.15 4.75
C ILE A 110 -26.50 6.83 3.29
N GLN A 111 -27.16 5.71 3.02
CA GLN A 111 -27.56 5.35 1.67
C GLN A 111 -28.61 6.31 1.10
N ASP A 112 -29.59 6.73 1.90
CA ASP A 112 -30.66 7.63 1.44
C ASP A 112 -30.14 9.04 1.17
N GLU A 113 -29.24 9.55 2.01
CA GLU A 113 -28.70 10.92 1.91
C GLU A 113 -27.55 11.05 0.89
N THR A 114 -26.74 10.00 0.71
CA THR A 114 -25.52 10.08 -0.12
C THR A 114 -25.55 9.14 -1.33
N GLY A 115 -26.50 8.20 -1.39
CA GLY A 115 -26.49 7.10 -2.37
C GLY A 115 -25.44 6.02 -2.10
N ILE A 116 -24.59 6.19 -1.08
CA ILE A 116 -23.44 5.33 -0.83
C ILE A 116 -23.83 4.16 0.07
N THR A 117 -23.62 2.92 -0.38
CA THR A 117 -23.78 1.73 0.45
C THR A 117 -22.46 1.29 1.06
N ARG A 118 -22.44 1.04 2.38
CA ARG A 118 -21.29 0.50 3.11
C ARG A 118 -21.67 -0.62 4.07
N GLY A 119 -20.70 -1.48 4.36
CA GLY A 119 -20.89 -2.56 5.32
C GLY A 119 -20.99 -2.05 6.77
N PRO A 120 -21.62 -2.81 7.68
CA PRO A 120 -21.85 -2.39 9.06
C PRO A 120 -20.56 -2.06 9.83
N THR A 121 -19.46 -2.76 9.53
CA THR A 121 -18.14 -2.49 10.13
C THR A 121 -17.60 -1.11 9.76
N GLN A 122 -17.77 -0.70 8.50
CA GLN A 122 -17.31 0.60 8.00
C GLN A 122 -18.20 1.73 8.55
N VAL A 123 -19.51 1.52 8.61
CA VAL A 123 -20.45 2.48 9.21
C VAL A 123 -20.15 2.68 10.70
N ARG A 124 -19.88 1.60 11.45
CA ARG A 124 -19.49 1.70 12.87
C ARG A 124 -18.18 2.47 13.05
N ALA A 125 -17.18 2.23 12.20
CA ALA A 125 -15.93 2.97 12.23
C ALA A 125 -16.12 4.46 11.89
N PHE A 126 -17.02 4.77 10.96
CA PHE A 126 -17.38 6.14 10.61
C PHE A 126 -18.07 6.87 11.76
N LEU A 127 -19.09 6.26 12.38
CA LEU A 127 -19.78 6.84 13.55
C LEU A 127 -18.81 7.13 14.71
N LYS A 128 -17.86 6.21 14.99
CA LYS A 128 -16.82 6.44 16.01
C LYS A 128 -15.90 7.63 15.70
N ARG A 129 -15.69 7.96 14.43
CA ARG A 129 -14.89 9.12 14.01
C ARG A 129 -15.69 10.43 14.01
N LEU A 130 -17.01 10.36 13.98
CA LEU A 130 -17.89 11.54 14.15
C LEU A 130 -18.05 11.92 15.62
N SER A 131 -17.95 10.94 16.53
CA SER A 131 -18.06 11.16 17.98
C SER A 131 -16.73 11.48 18.67
N ALA A 132 -15.62 11.60 17.92
CA ALA A 132 -14.28 11.85 18.42
C ALA A 132 -13.82 13.26 18.04
#